data_AF-A0A0F8HE83-F1
#
_entry.id   AF-A0A0F8HE83-F1
#
_cell.length_a   1.000
_cell.length_b   1.000
_cell.length_c   1.000
_cell.angle_alpha   90.00
_cell.angle_beta   90.00
_cell.angle_gamma   90.00
#
_symmetry.space_group_name_H-M   'P 1'
#
loop_
_entity.id
_entity.type
_entity.pdbx_description
1 polymer ?
#
loop_
_entity_poly.entity_id
_entity_poly.type
_entity_poly.pdbx_seq_one_letter_code
_entity_poly.pdbx_strand_id
1 'polypeptide(L)'
;MIIPDLFRLNDWNTRRFNLFIWSILVAYDFSFISNVPLYSLEILSKILGFVILTFIPGYIILRIFKVHDIDRVVTLLLAIGLSLSFIMIFGFTVNMFLPYIGVSKPISTFPLFYSLNISILVLMIIYYFRDKKFNSSQNQLRITFSPMLFYFILLPLFSILGTESVNHYNFNMPVLILLFVISLSPILIALDRISRDLYPFMILSISLAILYNMNLISTHLWSYDIFYEAHTSKYVLENGIWNPGNKTMVPLLLFTILSPVYSLICDLNVIWVFKIIFPFFFSLTPLALYYVYKELDFGNYKVDYEIAMLSVFVFIFFYGFYKDMPDKQHIAELFLALILILSIFNTQKRILLFIFSFSLVVSHYGISYFFVFSLIFISMMSRFKVNADTSFLTPTYTLLFSVLTFSWYIYVSAGDVFEVITQVGYHFLSGIKDIFQANNDGRSASAYLSYLSNGILWVIYMLIHLILQFFIFIGVLNLLLSIMHNKTKSFEIALLTIITTGAQRVTNTPSFR
;
A
#
# COMPACT_ATOMS: atom_id res chain seq x y z
N MET A 1 20.04 -21.91 -9.35
CA MET A 1 20.49 -21.98 -7.95
C MET A 1 19.31 -22.31 -7.06
N ILE A 2 19.48 -23.16 -6.05
CA ILE A 2 18.42 -23.45 -5.07
C ILE A 2 18.78 -22.72 -3.78
N ILE A 3 17.89 -21.88 -3.29
CA ILE A 3 18.06 -21.13 -2.05
C ILE A 3 16.87 -21.37 -1.10
N PRO A 4 17.01 -21.11 0.22
CA PRO A 4 15.88 -21.08 1.12
C PRO A 4 14.83 -20.06 0.66
N ASP A 5 13.55 -20.45 0.64
CA ASP A 5 12.46 -19.60 0.16
C ASP A 5 12.03 -18.57 1.22
N LEU A 6 12.61 -17.38 1.17
CA LEU A 6 12.30 -16.30 2.12
C LEU A 6 10.90 -15.69 1.92
N PHE A 7 10.27 -15.89 0.75
CA PHE A 7 8.92 -15.39 0.46
C PHE A 7 7.83 -16.23 1.14
N ARG A 8 8.19 -17.42 1.63
CA ARG A 8 7.35 -18.33 2.43
C ARG A 8 8.00 -18.66 3.76
N LEU A 9 8.55 -17.65 4.44
CA LEU A 9 9.22 -17.84 5.73
C LEU A 9 8.29 -18.51 6.77
N ASN A 10 7.00 -18.17 6.76
CA ASN A 10 5.96 -18.79 7.59
C ASN A 10 5.85 -20.32 7.38
N ASP A 11 6.19 -20.85 6.21
CA ASP A 11 6.10 -22.28 5.90
C ASP A 11 7.35 -23.06 6.31
N TRP A 12 8.40 -22.38 6.80
CA TRP A 12 9.61 -23.05 7.24
C TRP A 12 9.37 -23.90 8.48
N ASN A 13 10.14 -24.99 8.60
CA ASN A 13 10.19 -25.76 9.84
C ASN A 13 10.48 -24.83 11.04
N THR A 14 9.74 -25.00 12.13
CA THR A 14 9.84 -24.20 13.37
C THR A 14 11.27 -23.97 13.84
N ARG A 15 12.17 -24.96 13.77
CA ARG A 15 13.57 -24.76 14.18
C ARG A 15 14.29 -23.75 13.29
N ARG A 16 14.13 -23.86 11.97
CA ARG A 16 14.78 -22.95 11.01
C ARG A 16 14.19 -21.55 11.08
N PHE A 17 12.86 -21.47 11.19
CA PHE A 17 12.14 -20.21 11.38
C PHE A 17 12.63 -19.46 12.63
N ASN A 18 12.72 -20.15 13.76
CA ASN A 18 13.20 -19.56 15.01
C ASN A 18 14.65 -19.09 14.88
N LEU A 19 15.55 -19.95 14.37
CA LEU A 19 16.96 -19.59 14.18
C LEU A 19 17.11 -18.34 13.30
N PHE A 20 16.34 -18.25 12.22
CA PHE A 20 16.38 -17.10 11.33
C PHE A 20 15.93 -15.81 12.04
N ILE A 21 14.76 -15.82 12.70
CA ILE A 21 14.26 -14.64 13.43
C ILE A 21 15.25 -14.22 14.52
N TRP A 22 15.70 -15.16 15.34
CA TRP A 22 16.68 -14.86 16.39
C TRP A 22 18.00 -14.33 15.84
N SER A 23 18.48 -14.87 14.71
CA SER A 23 19.71 -14.37 14.09
C SER A 23 19.58 -12.92 13.63
N ILE A 24 18.42 -12.53 13.08
CA ILE A 24 18.18 -11.14 12.66
C ILE A 24 18.04 -10.23 13.87
N LEU A 25 17.26 -10.63 14.89
CA LEU A 25 17.07 -9.84 16.10
C LEU A 25 18.40 -9.60 16.82
N VAL A 26 19.20 -10.65 17.05
CA VAL A 26 20.51 -10.53 17.70
C VAL A 26 21.47 -9.67 16.87
N ALA A 27 21.48 -9.84 15.54
CA ALA A 27 22.32 -9.01 14.67
C ALA A 27 21.91 -7.54 14.73
N TYR A 28 20.61 -7.26 14.72
CA TYR A 28 20.09 -5.89 14.84
C TYR A 28 20.39 -5.30 16.22
N ASP A 29 20.03 -5.99 17.30
CA ASP A 29 20.25 -5.52 18.67
C ASP A 29 21.73 -5.24 18.92
N PHE A 30 22.62 -6.11 18.43
CA PHE A 30 24.05 -5.87 18.48
C PHE A 30 24.43 -4.60 17.72
N SER A 31 23.99 -4.46 16.46
CA SER A 31 24.30 -3.28 15.64
C SER A 31 23.72 -1.97 16.18
N PHE A 32 22.55 -2.04 16.84
CA PHE A 32 21.81 -0.90 17.37
C PHE A 32 22.39 -0.41 18.69
N ILE A 33 22.80 -1.34 19.56
CA ILE A 33 23.39 -1.03 20.87
C ILE A 33 24.89 -0.72 20.74
N SER A 34 25.58 -1.31 19.76
CA SER A 34 26.98 -1.03 19.51
C SER A 34 27.14 0.42 19.06
N ASN A 35 27.41 1.33 20.00
CA ASN A 35 27.84 2.72 19.76
C ASN A 35 29.23 2.79 19.08
N VAL A 36 29.63 1.76 18.32
CA VAL A 36 30.90 1.72 17.61
C VAL A 36 30.68 2.41 16.26
N PRO A 37 31.36 3.53 15.98
CA PRO A 37 31.19 4.30 14.75
C PRO A 37 31.91 3.61 13.58
N LEU A 38 31.54 2.36 13.30
CA LEU A 38 31.92 1.66 12.09
C LEU A 38 30.81 1.89 11.06
N TYR A 39 31.15 2.56 9.97
CA TYR A 39 30.22 2.85 8.87
C TYR A 39 29.43 1.62 8.37
N SER A 40 30.06 0.44 8.38
CA SER A 40 29.41 -0.82 8.03
C SER A 40 28.30 -1.23 8.99
N LEU A 41 28.44 -0.92 10.29
CA LEU A 41 27.41 -1.21 11.30
C LEU A 41 26.21 -0.28 11.17
N GLU A 42 26.41 0.98 10.77
CA GLU A 42 25.31 1.94 10.55
C GLU A 42 24.42 1.56 9.37
N ILE A 43 25.00 1.11 8.25
CA ILE A 43 24.23 0.63 7.11
C ILE A 43 23.50 -0.67 7.49
N LEU A 44 24.18 -1.56 8.22
CA LEU A 44 23.61 -2.81 8.65
C LEU A 44 22.40 -2.58 9.58
N SER A 45 22.49 -1.66 10.55
CA SER A 45 21.38 -1.36 11.46
C SER A 45 20.17 -0.78 10.72
N LYS A 46 20.39 0.12 9.76
CA LYS A 46 19.34 0.66 8.86
C LYS A 46 18.60 -0.44 8.11
N ILE A 47 19.35 -1.35 7.48
CA ILE A 47 18.78 -2.46 6.70
C ILE A 47 18.07 -3.46 7.61
N LEU A 48 18.70 -3.86 8.71
CA LEU A 48 18.11 -4.84 9.63
C LEU A 48 16.88 -4.27 10.36
N GLY A 49 16.89 -3.00 10.75
CA GLY A 49 15.73 -2.31 11.31
C GLY A 49 14.56 -2.31 10.33
N PHE A 50 14.83 -2.01 9.05
CA PHE A 50 13.80 -2.10 8.00
C PHE A 50 13.29 -3.53 7.84
N VAL A 51 14.16 -4.55 7.87
CA VAL A 51 13.77 -5.95 7.77
C VAL A 51 12.89 -6.39 8.95
N ILE A 52 13.27 -6.02 10.17
CA ILE A 52 12.51 -6.33 11.39
C ILE A 52 11.12 -5.70 11.31
N LEU A 53 11.04 -4.42 10.99
CA LEU A 53 9.75 -3.72 10.92
C LEU A 53 8.87 -4.20 9.77
N THR A 54 9.44 -4.49 8.60
CA THR A 54 8.66 -4.76 7.39
C THR A 54 8.20 -6.22 7.31
N PHE A 55 9.00 -7.18 7.79
CA PHE A 55 8.75 -8.60 7.52
C PHE A 55 8.48 -9.45 8.77
N ILE A 56 9.23 -9.23 9.86
CA ILE A 56 9.28 -10.21 10.96
C ILE A 56 7.92 -10.36 11.68
N PRO A 57 7.27 -9.30 12.21
CA PRO A 57 5.98 -9.43 12.88
C PRO A 57 4.94 -10.09 11.99
N GLY A 58 4.88 -9.71 10.72
CA GLY A 58 3.94 -10.25 9.75
C GLY A 58 4.08 -11.74 9.54
N TYR A 59 5.30 -12.25 9.32
CA TYR A 59 5.51 -13.69 9.19
C TYR A 59 5.18 -14.46 10.47
N ILE A 60 5.48 -13.91 11.66
CA ILE A 60 5.09 -14.55 12.92
C ILE A 60 3.55 -14.58 13.03
N ILE A 61 2.88 -13.47 12.72
CA ILE A 61 1.41 -13.36 12.77
C ILE A 61 0.75 -14.34 11.78
N LEU A 62 1.31 -14.50 10.57
CA LEU A 62 0.84 -15.52 9.63
C LEU A 62 0.87 -16.91 10.24
N ARG A 63 1.93 -17.28 10.96
CA ARG A 63 2.02 -18.58 11.65
C ARG A 63 1.05 -18.68 12.84
N ILE A 64 0.86 -17.61 13.62
CA ILE A 64 -0.15 -17.58 14.71
C ILE A 64 -1.55 -17.93 14.19
N PHE A 65 -1.87 -17.42 12.99
CA PHE A 65 -3.13 -17.69 12.29
C PHE A 65 -3.08 -18.91 11.36
N LYS A 66 -2.00 -19.70 11.39
CA LYS A 66 -1.81 -20.93 10.59
C LYS A 66 -2.06 -20.69 9.10
N VAL A 67 -1.56 -19.56 8.61
CA VAL A 67 -1.55 -19.26 7.18
C VAL A 67 -0.37 -19.97 6.57
N HIS A 68 -0.63 -21.07 5.87
CA HIS A 68 0.38 -21.88 5.22
C HIS A 68 -0.01 -22.24 3.80
N ASP A 69 0.99 -22.62 3.00
CA ASP A 69 0.83 -23.23 1.68
C ASP A 69 0.05 -22.37 0.67
N ILE A 70 0.04 -21.04 0.86
CA ILE A 70 -0.51 -20.08 -0.10
C ILE A 70 0.57 -19.56 -1.06
N ASP A 71 0.20 -18.93 -2.17
CA ASP A 71 1.13 -18.39 -3.16
C ASP A 71 2.23 -17.50 -2.55
N ARG A 72 3.48 -17.61 -3.03
CA ARG A 72 4.65 -16.89 -2.48
C ARG A 72 4.45 -15.38 -2.40
N VAL A 73 3.93 -14.79 -3.47
CA VAL A 73 3.76 -13.35 -3.55
C VAL A 73 2.62 -12.92 -2.64
N VAL A 74 1.54 -13.71 -2.59
CA VAL A 74 0.42 -13.45 -1.67
C VAL A 74 0.91 -13.54 -0.22
N THR A 75 1.72 -14.54 0.14
CA THR A 75 2.35 -14.64 1.47
C THR A 75 3.16 -13.39 1.79
N LEU A 76 4.03 -12.96 0.88
CA LEU A 76 4.87 -11.78 1.07
C LEU A 76 4.02 -10.52 1.30
N LEU A 77 3.01 -10.29 0.45
CA LEU A 77 2.11 -9.14 0.54
C LEU A 77 1.35 -9.13 1.87
N LEU A 78 0.80 -10.29 2.28
CA LEU A 78 0.11 -10.42 3.56
C LEU A 78 1.06 -10.23 4.75
N ALA A 79 2.28 -10.76 4.68
CA ALA A 79 3.28 -10.58 5.73
C ALA A 79 3.62 -9.09 5.90
N ILE A 80 3.93 -8.38 4.80
CA ILE A 80 4.25 -6.95 4.87
C ILE A 80 3.07 -6.17 5.44
N GLY A 81 1.86 -6.37 4.90
CA GLY A 81 0.66 -5.72 5.40
C GLY A 81 0.43 -5.96 6.89
N LEU A 82 0.65 -7.20 7.37
CA LEU A 82 0.49 -7.54 8.78
C LEU A 82 1.56 -6.89 9.66
N SER A 83 2.80 -6.76 9.18
CA SER A 83 3.84 -6.05 9.94
C SER A 83 3.50 -4.56 10.07
N LEU A 84 3.05 -3.90 8.99
CA LEU A 84 2.62 -2.50 9.04
C LEU A 84 1.43 -2.31 10.00
N SER A 85 0.44 -3.20 9.89
CA SER A 85 -0.73 -3.23 10.78
C SER A 85 -0.32 -3.40 12.24
N PHE A 86 0.60 -4.34 12.50
CA PHE A 86 1.14 -4.60 13.83
C PHE A 86 1.81 -3.37 14.38
N ILE A 87 2.71 -2.71 13.64
CA ILE A 87 3.42 -1.52 14.13
C ILE A 87 2.44 -0.40 14.48
N MET A 88 1.41 -0.16 13.67
CA MET A 88 0.41 0.87 13.97
C MET A 88 -0.36 0.56 15.26
N ILE A 89 -0.88 -0.67 15.39
CA ILE A 89 -1.67 -1.09 16.57
C ILE A 89 -0.79 -1.15 17.83
N PHE A 90 0.39 -1.75 17.72
CA PHE A 90 1.35 -1.89 18.80
C PHE A 90 1.87 -0.53 19.26
N GLY A 91 2.31 0.31 18.32
CA GLY A 91 2.82 1.64 18.66
C GLY A 91 1.74 2.54 19.24
N PHE A 92 0.48 2.43 18.79
CA PHE A 92 -0.65 3.10 19.45
C PHE A 92 -0.82 2.61 20.89
N THR A 93 -0.76 1.29 21.12
CA THR A 93 -0.83 0.70 22.47
C THR A 93 0.31 1.22 23.35
N VAL A 94 1.54 1.22 22.84
CA VAL A 94 2.72 1.77 23.52
C VAL A 94 2.53 3.24 23.86
N ASN A 95 2.10 4.05 22.91
CA ASN A 95 1.85 5.49 23.09
C ASN A 95 0.83 5.77 24.20
N MET A 96 -0.25 4.99 24.24
CA MET A 96 -1.33 5.19 25.20
C MET A 96 -1.02 4.64 26.58
N PHE A 97 -0.41 3.45 26.69
CA PHE A 97 -0.33 2.72 27.96
C PHE A 97 0.97 2.91 28.73
N LEU A 98 2.11 3.08 28.06
CA LEU A 98 3.39 3.25 28.75
C LEU A 98 3.46 4.49 29.65
N PRO A 99 2.82 5.63 29.34
CA PRO A 99 2.75 6.76 30.27
C PRO A 99 2.14 6.43 31.64
N TYR A 100 1.17 5.51 31.70
CA TYR A 100 0.54 5.09 32.96
C TYR A 100 1.47 4.28 33.88
N ILE A 101 2.57 3.74 33.35
CA ILE A 101 3.61 3.06 34.13
C ILE A 101 4.86 3.93 34.32
N GLY A 102 4.77 5.23 34.04
CA GLY A 102 5.82 6.22 34.31
C GLY A 102 6.75 6.53 33.14
N VAL A 103 6.52 5.98 31.95
CA VAL A 103 7.34 6.28 30.75
C VAL A 103 6.74 7.49 30.03
N SER A 104 7.30 8.68 30.27
CA SER A 104 6.78 9.95 29.73
C SER A 104 6.94 10.12 28.21
N LYS A 105 7.96 9.48 27.60
CA LYS A 105 8.25 9.54 26.16
C LYS A 105 8.23 8.14 25.53
N PRO A 106 7.06 7.52 25.37
CA PRO A 106 6.94 6.15 24.89
C PRO A 106 7.42 5.94 23.44
N ILE A 107 7.30 6.94 22.58
CA ILE A 107 7.75 6.93 21.18
C ILE A 107 9.12 7.63 21.10
N SER A 108 10.06 7.17 21.93
CA SER A 108 11.48 7.54 21.85
C SER A 108 12.33 6.29 21.65
N THR A 109 13.58 6.48 21.20
CA THR A 109 14.46 5.42 20.70
C THR A 109 14.52 4.17 21.60
N PHE A 110 14.89 4.33 22.87
CA PHE A 110 15.07 3.18 23.77
C PHE A 110 13.75 2.55 24.27
N PRO A 111 12.76 3.31 24.78
CA PRO A 111 11.46 2.74 25.15
C PRO A 111 10.81 1.96 24.01
N LEU A 112 10.86 2.51 22.79
CA LEU A 112 10.31 1.84 21.61
C LEU A 112 11.11 0.58 21.26
N PHE A 113 12.44 0.65 21.25
CA PHE A 113 13.32 -0.49 20.99
C PHE A 113 13.04 -1.67 21.94
N TYR A 114 13.01 -1.42 23.25
CA TYR A 114 12.74 -2.47 24.24
C TYR A 114 11.31 -3.00 24.11
N SER A 115 10.34 -2.11 23.92
CA SER A 115 8.93 -2.53 23.78
C SER A 115 8.74 -3.39 22.52
N LEU A 116 9.40 -3.06 21.42
CA LEU A 116 9.35 -3.81 20.16
C LEU A 116 9.99 -5.19 20.31
N ASN A 117 11.15 -5.28 20.96
CA ASN A 117 11.78 -6.56 21.25
C ASN A 117 10.88 -7.44 22.14
N ILE A 118 10.33 -6.89 23.23
CA ILE A 118 9.39 -7.60 24.10
C ILE A 118 8.16 -8.07 23.32
N SER A 119 7.60 -7.24 22.45
CA SER A 119 6.41 -7.62 21.69
C SER A 119 6.68 -8.72 20.66
N ILE A 120 7.84 -8.70 19.99
CA ILE A 120 8.28 -9.80 19.12
C ILE A 120 8.49 -11.09 19.90
N LEU A 121 9.07 -11.02 21.11
CA LEU A 121 9.18 -12.18 22.00
C LEU A 121 7.81 -12.75 22.35
N VAL A 122 6.85 -11.90 22.72
CA VAL A 122 5.47 -12.30 22.99
C VAL A 122 4.83 -12.96 21.76
N LEU A 123 4.99 -12.38 20.57
CA LEU A 123 4.50 -12.98 19.33
C LEU A 123 5.12 -14.36 19.08
N MET A 124 6.44 -14.51 19.29
CA MET A 124 7.15 -15.78 19.14
C MET A 124 6.65 -16.84 20.13
N ILE A 125 6.36 -16.46 21.38
CA ILE A 125 5.77 -17.36 22.39
C ILE A 125 4.37 -17.82 21.96
N ILE A 126 3.51 -16.88 21.55
CA ILE A 126 2.14 -17.19 21.08
C ILE A 126 2.20 -18.13 19.87
N TYR A 127 3.05 -17.81 18.89
CA TYR A 127 3.29 -18.65 17.73
C TYR A 127 3.73 -20.07 18.13
N TYR A 128 4.69 -20.21 19.04
CA TYR A 128 5.19 -21.51 19.46
C TYR A 128 4.07 -22.40 20.02
N PHE A 129 3.15 -21.85 20.83
CA PHE A 129 2.02 -22.63 21.34
C PHE A 129 0.97 -22.96 20.27
N ARG A 130 0.81 -22.09 19.26
CA ARG A 130 -0.21 -22.23 18.22
C ARG A 130 0.19 -23.18 17.08
N ASP A 131 1.45 -23.14 16.65
CA ASP A 131 1.88 -23.69 15.35
C ASP A 131 3.17 -24.54 15.38
N LYS A 132 3.71 -24.89 16.56
CA LYS A 132 4.94 -25.72 16.67
C LYS A 132 4.89 -27.09 15.98
N LYS A 133 3.71 -27.60 15.64
CA LYS A 133 3.53 -28.92 15.02
C LYS A 133 3.53 -28.86 13.49
N PHE A 134 3.51 -27.66 12.89
CA PHE A 134 3.51 -27.54 11.44
C PHE A 134 4.84 -28.02 10.86
N ASN A 135 4.75 -28.97 9.92
CA ASN A 135 5.89 -29.48 9.17
C ASN A 135 5.76 -29.05 7.72
N SER A 136 6.84 -28.44 7.21
CA SER A 136 6.86 -27.79 5.90
C SER A 136 6.61 -28.74 4.73
N SER A 137 5.87 -28.28 3.73
CA SER A 137 5.68 -28.97 2.44
C SER A 137 6.79 -28.65 1.42
N GLN A 138 7.40 -27.45 1.47
CA GLN A 138 8.49 -27.03 0.55
C GLN A 138 9.21 -25.75 1.03
N ASN A 139 10.53 -25.80 1.24
CA ASN A 139 11.33 -24.66 1.77
C ASN A 139 12.35 -24.10 0.76
N GLN A 140 12.24 -24.46 -0.52
CA GLN A 140 13.27 -24.20 -1.51
C GLN A 140 12.71 -23.39 -2.68
N LEU A 141 13.43 -22.33 -3.03
CA LEU A 141 13.21 -21.50 -4.20
C LEU A 141 14.26 -21.87 -5.25
N ARG A 142 13.81 -22.24 -6.45
CA ARG A 142 14.68 -22.45 -7.60
C ARG A 142 14.75 -21.17 -8.42
N ILE A 143 15.89 -20.50 -8.41
CA ILE A 143 16.15 -19.31 -9.21
C ILE A 143 16.88 -19.73 -10.49
N THR A 144 16.31 -19.33 -11.62
CA THR A 144 16.93 -19.38 -12.96
C THR A 144 17.48 -18.00 -13.29
N PHE A 145 18.81 -17.91 -13.39
CA PHE A 145 19.45 -16.66 -13.83
C PHE A 145 19.21 -16.50 -15.33
N SER A 146 18.54 -15.41 -15.70
CA SER A 146 18.28 -15.04 -17.09
C SER A 146 18.66 -13.57 -17.31
N PRO A 147 19.00 -13.17 -18.55
CA PRO A 147 19.25 -11.76 -18.86
C PRO A 147 18.09 -10.85 -18.45
N MET A 148 16.85 -11.33 -18.57
CA MET A 148 15.65 -10.60 -18.15
C MET A 148 15.60 -10.39 -16.63
N LEU A 149 16.01 -11.39 -15.82
CA LEU A 149 16.07 -11.22 -14.37
C LEU A 149 17.05 -10.09 -13.99
N PHE A 150 18.24 -10.07 -14.61
CA PHE A 150 19.23 -9.02 -14.37
C PHE A 150 18.72 -7.65 -14.82
N TYR A 151 18.09 -7.58 -15.99
CA TYR A 151 17.46 -6.36 -16.49
C TYR A 151 16.50 -5.75 -15.45
N PHE A 152 15.60 -6.54 -14.87
CA PHE A 152 14.65 -6.05 -13.87
C PHE A 152 15.28 -5.72 -12.52
N ILE A 153 16.37 -6.40 -12.11
CA ILE A 153 17.13 -6.03 -10.90
C ILE A 153 17.78 -4.65 -11.07
N LEU A 154 18.24 -4.33 -12.29
CA LEU A 154 18.96 -3.11 -12.56
C LEU A 154 18.04 -1.87 -12.65
N LEU A 155 16.75 -2.00 -12.97
CA LEU A 155 15.87 -0.83 -13.15
C LEU A 155 15.79 0.07 -11.89
N PRO A 156 15.48 -0.44 -10.68
CA PRO A 156 15.44 0.42 -9.49
C PRO A 156 16.80 1.01 -9.13
N LEU A 157 17.88 0.24 -9.33
CA LEU A 157 19.25 0.71 -9.08
C LEU A 157 19.63 1.84 -10.04
N PHE A 158 19.30 1.69 -11.31
CA PHE A 158 19.54 2.70 -12.34
C PHE A 158 18.69 3.94 -12.10
N SER A 159 17.48 3.79 -11.54
CA SER A 159 16.68 4.91 -11.07
C SER A 159 17.38 5.72 -9.98
N ILE A 160 17.89 5.06 -8.95
CA ILE A 160 18.60 5.73 -7.85
C ILE A 160 19.84 6.46 -8.40
N LEU A 161 20.65 5.79 -9.22
CA LEU A 161 21.83 6.40 -9.84
C LEU A 161 21.48 7.59 -10.75
N GLY A 162 20.38 7.48 -11.51
CA GLY A 162 19.92 8.56 -12.38
C GLY A 162 19.39 9.77 -11.61
N THR A 163 18.71 9.57 -10.49
CA THR A 163 18.29 10.70 -9.64
C THR A 163 19.48 11.36 -8.95
N GLU A 164 20.47 10.58 -8.52
CA GLU A 164 21.73 11.12 -8.00
C GLU A 164 22.49 11.94 -9.07
N SER A 165 22.47 11.50 -10.34
CA SER A 165 23.10 12.24 -11.43
C SER A 165 22.46 13.61 -11.66
N VAL A 166 21.13 13.70 -11.49
CA VAL A 166 20.39 14.96 -11.56
C VAL A 166 20.73 15.85 -10.36
N ASN A 167 20.62 15.32 -9.14
CA ASN A 167 20.80 16.08 -7.90
C ASN A 167 22.19 16.70 -7.76
N HIS A 168 23.23 15.97 -8.19
CA HIS A 168 24.62 16.37 -7.94
C HIS A 168 25.35 16.91 -9.17
N TYR A 169 24.92 16.53 -10.38
CA TYR A 169 25.64 16.85 -11.61
C TYR A 169 24.78 17.57 -12.66
N ASN A 170 23.51 17.89 -12.35
CA ASN A 170 22.56 18.48 -13.29
C ASN A 170 22.43 17.69 -14.62
N PHE A 171 22.64 16.37 -14.56
CA PHE A 171 22.65 15.49 -15.72
C PHE A 171 21.47 14.52 -15.69
N ASN A 172 20.50 14.72 -16.58
CA ASN A 172 19.22 14.01 -16.60
C ASN A 172 19.12 12.87 -17.63
N MET A 173 20.14 12.66 -18.48
CA MET A 173 20.11 11.61 -19.49
C MET A 173 19.90 10.20 -18.91
N PRO A 174 20.47 9.80 -17.76
CA PRO A 174 20.23 8.46 -17.21
C PRO A 174 18.76 8.24 -16.86
N VAL A 175 18.08 9.27 -16.34
CA VAL A 175 16.64 9.24 -16.06
C VAL A 175 15.84 9.08 -17.36
N LEU A 176 16.16 9.85 -18.41
CA LEU A 176 15.47 9.73 -19.70
C LEU A 176 15.65 8.36 -20.34
N ILE A 177 16.87 7.79 -20.27
CA ILE A 177 17.16 6.43 -20.75
C ILE A 177 16.35 5.41 -19.96
N LEU A 178 16.30 5.53 -18.63
CA LEU A 178 15.50 4.64 -17.77
C LEU A 178 14.02 4.67 -18.18
N LEU A 179 13.43 5.85 -18.33
CA LEU A 179 12.01 5.98 -18.68
C LEU A 179 11.72 5.41 -20.08
N PHE A 180 12.62 5.62 -21.04
CA PHE A 180 12.53 5.00 -22.36
C PHE A 180 12.60 3.47 -22.27
N VAL A 181 13.53 2.94 -21.50
CA VAL A 181 13.69 1.48 -21.30
C VAL A 181 12.46 0.86 -20.62
N ILE A 182 11.89 1.54 -19.61
CA ILE A 182 10.66 1.11 -18.95
C ILE A 182 9.48 1.10 -19.92
N SER A 183 9.36 2.09 -20.82
CA SER A 183 8.24 2.18 -21.76
C SER A 183 8.24 1.06 -22.82
N LEU A 184 9.37 0.36 -23.01
CA LEU A 184 9.45 -0.82 -23.88
C LEU A 184 8.88 -2.10 -23.22
N SER A 185 8.65 -2.10 -21.91
CA SER A 185 8.19 -3.30 -21.19
C SER A 185 6.86 -3.90 -21.68
N PRO A 186 5.81 -3.13 -22.07
CA PRO A 186 4.59 -3.71 -22.63
C PRO A 186 4.82 -4.41 -23.96
N ILE A 187 5.75 -3.89 -24.78
CA ILE A 187 6.11 -4.48 -26.08
C ILE A 187 6.77 -5.84 -25.86
N LEU A 188 7.65 -5.97 -24.86
CA LEU A 188 8.30 -7.24 -24.53
C LEU A 188 7.30 -8.31 -24.09
N ILE A 189 6.23 -7.92 -23.39
CA ILE A 189 5.13 -8.82 -23.01
C ILE A 189 4.33 -9.22 -24.25
N ALA A 190 3.94 -8.25 -25.08
CA ALA A 190 3.15 -8.49 -26.29
C ALA A 190 3.88 -9.40 -27.30
N LEU A 191 5.21 -9.36 -27.31
CA LEU A 191 6.07 -10.22 -28.13
C LEU A 191 6.42 -11.57 -27.48
N ASP A 192 5.82 -11.90 -26.33
CA ASP A 192 6.05 -13.13 -25.55
C ASP A 192 7.55 -13.39 -25.26
N ARG A 193 8.32 -12.31 -24.99
CA ARG A 193 9.76 -12.37 -24.72
C ARG A 193 10.10 -12.57 -23.24
N ILE A 194 9.10 -12.57 -22.36
CA ILE A 194 9.27 -12.62 -20.91
C ILE A 194 8.46 -13.80 -20.37
N SER A 195 9.11 -14.69 -19.63
CA SER A 195 8.44 -15.80 -18.97
C SER A 195 7.47 -15.30 -17.90
N ARG A 196 6.26 -15.87 -17.85
CA ARG A 196 5.19 -15.52 -16.89
C ARG A 196 5.65 -15.55 -15.42
N ASP A 197 6.58 -16.43 -15.07
CA ASP A 197 7.17 -16.51 -13.72
C ASP A 197 7.88 -15.22 -13.28
N LEU A 198 8.31 -14.38 -14.23
CA LEU A 198 8.97 -13.09 -13.97
C LEU A 198 7.98 -11.93 -13.88
N TYR A 199 6.70 -12.11 -14.19
CA TYR A 199 5.72 -11.01 -14.18
C TYR A 199 5.61 -10.34 -12.80
N PRO A 200 5.47 -11.08 -11.68
CA PRO A 200 5.42 -10.46 -10.35
C PRO A 200 6.67 -9.61 -10.05
N PHE A 201 7.84 -10.10 -10.43
CA PHE A 201 9.10 -9.39 -10.20
C PHE A 201 9.24 -8.16 -11.10
N MET A 202 8.86 -8.27 -12.37
CA MET A 202 8.83 -7.16 -13.33
C MET A 202 7.93 -6.02 -12.83
N ILE A 203 6.72 -6.33 -12.35
CA ILE A 203 5.79 -5.33 -11.79
C ILE A 203 6.45 -4.57 -10.66
N LEU A 204 7.02 -5.29 -9.70
CA LEU A 204 7.65 -4.68 -8.53
C LEU A 204 8.84 -3.80 -8.94
N SER A 205 9.72 -4.32 -9.81
CA SER A 205 10.89 -3.58 -10.29
C SER A 205 10.53 -2.31 -11.05
N ILE A 206 9.56 -2.37 -11.96
CA ILE A 206 9.12 -1.19 -12.73
C ILE A 206 8.43 -0.17 -11.83
N SER A 207 7.57 -0.64 -10.90
CA SER A 207 6.90 0.22 -9.92
C SER A 207 7.90 0.96 -9.05
N LEU A 208 8.89 0.24 -8.50
CA LEU A 208 9.97 0.83 -7.71
C LEU A 208 10.81 1.81 -8.52
N ALA A 209 11.17 1.45 -9.76
CA ALA A 209 11.98 2.31 -10.61
C ALA A 209 11.25 3.64 -10.92
N ILE A 210 9.97 3.62 -11.27
CA ILE A 210 9.20 4.86 -11.51
C ILE A 210 9.05 5.67 -10.23
N LEU A 211 8.68 5.03 -9.12
CA LEU A 211 8.47 5.73 -7.86
C LEU A 211 9.76 6.34 -7.32
N TYR A 212 10.88 5.62 -7.33
CA TYR A 212 12.16 6.17 -6.93
C TYR A 212 12.65 7.25 -7.88
N ASN A 213 12.37 7.12 -9.19
CA ASN A 213 12.75 8.14 -10.16
C ASN A 213 12.15 9.50 -9.81
N MET A 214 10.87 9.51 -9.44
CA MET A 214 10.20 10.75 -9.05
C MET A 214 10.52 11.18 -7.62
N ASN A 215 10.53 10.25 -6.66
CA ASN A 215 10.67 10.59 -5.24
C ASN A 215 12.10 11.00 -4.86
N LEU A 216 13.12 10.53 -5.58
CA LEU A 216 14.53 10.82 -5.29
C LEU A 216 15.11 11.95 -6.14
N ILE A 217 14.34 12.56 -7.04
CA ILE A 217 14.79 13.64 -7.97
C ILE A 217 15.18 14.96 -7.28
N SER A 218 14.93 15.07 -5.98
CA SER A 218 15.30 16.20 -5.13
C SER A 218 15.92 15.63 -3.86
N THR A 219 16.60 16.44 -3.06
CA THR A 219 17.01 16.08 -1.69
C THR A 219 15.92 16.37 -0.65
N HIS A 220 14.91 17.16 -1.00
CA HIS A 220 13.83 17.61 -0.11
C HIS A 220 12.54 16.81 -0.36
N LEU A 221 11.52 17.03 0.49
CA LEU A 221 10.15 16.63 0.20
C LEU A 221 9.56 17.58 -0.86
N TRP A 222 8.65 17.07 -1.67
CA TRP A 222 7.88 17.81 -2.68
C TRP A 222 6.46 17.20 -2.76
N SER A 223 5.55 17.74 -3.57
CA SER A 223 4.08 17.47 -3.52
C SER A 223 3.35 18.38 -2.52
N TYR A 224 2.09 18.08 -2.18
CA TYR A 224 1.17 18.99 -1.50
C TYR A 224 0.95 18.58 -0.04
N ASP A 225 0.33 17.42 0.19
CA ASP A 225 -0.13 16.98 1.53
C ASP A 225 1.03 16.47 2.41
N ILE A 226 2.09 15.95 1.78
CA ILE A 226 3.21 15.29 2.48
C ILE A 226 3.91 16.20 3.50
N PHE A 227 3.89 17.52 3.29
CA PHE A 227 4.50 18.48 4.23
C PHE A 227 3.78 18.50 5.59
N TYR A 228 2.45 18.44 5.58
CA TYR A 228 1.64 18.43 6.80
C TYR A 228 1.79 17.10 7.56
N GLU A 229 1.93 16.01 6.81
CA GLU A 229 2.14 14.65 7.33
C GLU A 229 3.54 14.47 7.92
N ALA A 230 4.56 15.04 7.25
CA ALA A 230 5.92 15.09 7.77
C ALA A 230 6.01 15.97 9.01
N HIS A 231 5.30 17.10 9.07
CA HIS A 231 5.21 17.91 10.28
C HIS A 231 4.61 17.12 11.45
N THR A 232 3.52 16.38 11.20
CA THR A 232 2.92 15.50 12.22
C THR A 232 3.91 14.46 12.74
N SER A 233 4.66 13.82 11.83
CA SER A 233 5.68 12.83 12.20
C SER A 233 6.82 13.45 13.02
N LYS A 234 7.31 14.62 12.62
CA LYS A 234 8.36 15.36 13.35
C LYS A 234 7.92 15.74 14.76
N TYR A 235 6.69 16.20 14.92
CA TYR A 235 6.17 16.54 16.24
C TYR A 235 6.22 15.35 17.20
N VAL A 236 5.83 14.15 16.74
CA VAL A 236 5.90 12.95 17.59
C VAL A 236 7.35 12.59 17.92
N LEU A 237 8.26 12.70 16.95
CA LEU A 237 9.69 12.45 17.16
C LEU A 237 10.31 13.41 18.19
N GLU A 238 9.94 14.69 18.16
CA GLU A 238 10.46 15.72 19.07
C GLU A 238 9.89 15.58 20.50
N ASN A 239 8.60 15.29 20.61
CA ASN A 239 7.93 15.17 21.91
C ASN A 239 8.09 13.78 22.53
N GLY A 240 8.32 12.75 21.72
CA GLY A 240 8.38 11.35 22.13
C GLY A 240 7.02 10.74 22.49
N ILE A 241 5.93 11.42 22.14
CA ILE A 241 4.55 11.00 22.41
C ILE A 241 3.61 11.67 21.40
N TRP A 242 2.59 10.94 20.96
CA TRP A 242 1.48 11.51 20.22
C TRP A 242 0.31 11.83 21.15
N ASN A 243 -0.21 13.06 21.04
CA ASN A 243 -1.43 13.50 21.72
C ASN A 243 -2.60 13.56 20.72
N PRO A 244 -3.60 12.66 20.81
CA PRO A 244 -4.78 12.68 19.94
C PRO A 244 -5.62 13.97 20.05
N GLY A 245 -5.55 14.69 21.17
CA GLY A 245 -6.28 15.94 21.36
C GLY A 245 -5.74 17.13 20.57
N ASN A 246 -4.57 17.01 19.93
CA ASN A 246 -4.00 18.10 19.14
C ASN A 246 -4.64 18.17 17.75
N LYS A 247 -5.57 19.10 17.58
CA LYS A 247 -6.31 19.34 16.33
C LYS A 247 -5.46 19.87 15.17
N THR A 248 -4.25 20.35 15.44
CA THR A 248 -3.34 20.87 14.41
C THR A 248 -2.54 19.78 13.69
N MET A 249 -2.88 18.50 13.92
CA MET A 249 -2.14 17.35 13.42
C MET A 249 -3.05 16.36 12.71
N VAL A 250 -2.45 15.55 11.84
CA VAL A 250 -3.15 14.47 11.17
C VAL A 250 -3.42 13.34 12.18
N PRO A 251 -4.69 12.97 12.46
CA PRO A 251 -5.04 11.95 13.45
C PRO A 251 -4.98 10.53 12.86
N LEU A 252 -3.89 10.22 12.16
CA LEU A 252 -3.67 8.95 11.47
C LEU A 252 -2.45 8.23 12.07
N LEU A 253 -2.60 6.94 12.40
CA LEU A 253 -1.51 6.13 12.96
C LEU A 253 -0.36 5.97 11.97
N LEU A 254 -0.63 6.11 10.68
CA LEU A 254 0.39 6.11 9.64
C LEU A 254 1.50 7.15 9.88
N PHE A 255 1.16 8.38 10.30
CA PHE A 255 2.16 9.44 10.51
C PHE A 255 2.49 9.68 11.96
N THR A 256 1.56 9.37 12.87
CA THR A 256 1.78 9.57 14.30
C THR A 256 2.54 8.40 14.94
N ILE A 257 2.51 7.22 14.31
CA ILE A 257 3.17 6.01 14.83
C ILE A 257 4.08 5.39 13.77
N LEU A 258 3.56 4.95 12.62
CA LEU A 258 4.33 4.14 11.67
C LEU A 258 5.59 4.87 11.17
N SER A 259 5.44 6.10 10.69
CA SER A 259 6.57 6.92 10.21
C SER A 259 7.64 7.19 11.31
N PRO A 260 7.27 7.67 12.53
CA PRO A 260 8.22 7.79 13.63
C PRO A 260 8.92 6.49 14.03
N VAL A 261 8.20 5.36 14.04
CA VAL A 261 8.79 4.05 14.36
C VAL A 261 9.86 3.66 13.34
N TYR A 262 9.58 3.82 12.04
CA TYR A 262 10.59 3.59 11.00
C TYR A 262 11.78 4.56 11.12
N SER A 263 11.54 5.82 11.45
CA SER A 263 12.59 6.81 11.66
C SER A 263 13.52 6.41 12.82
N LEU A 264 12.97 6.02 13.97
CA LEU A 264 13.74 5.70 15.18
C LEU A 264 14.46 4.36 15.11
N ILE A 265 13.80 3.30 14.61
CA ILE A 265 14.34 1.94 14.59
C ILE A 265 15.34 1.75 13.45
N CYS A 266 15.11 2.39 12.30
CA CYS A 266 16.06 2.36 11.20
C CYS A 266 17.12 3.46 11.30
N ASP A 267 17.06 4.36 12.29
CA ASP A 267 17.92 5.55 12.37
C ASP A 267 17.94 6.36 11.06
N LEU A 268 16.75 6.69 10.57
CA LEU A 268 16.53 7.46 9.35
C LEU A 268 15.91 8.81 9.69
N ASN A 269 16.38 9.87 9.05
CA ASN A 269 15.62 11.12 9.03
C ASN A 269 14.24 10.84 8.41
N VAL A 270 13.18 11.38 9.02
CA VAL A 270 11.80 11.20 8.58
C VAL A 270 11.57 11.52 7.09
N ILE A 271 12.36 12.45 6.53
CA ILE A 271 12.33 12.77 5.09
C ILE A 271 12.64 11.52 4.25
N TRP A 272 13.63 10.71 4.65
CA TRP A 272 14.00 9.48 3.94
C TRP A 272 12.99 8.36 4.14
N VAL A 273 12.23 8.36 5.23
CA VAL A 273 11.08 7.45 5.40
C VAL A 273 10.05 7.70 4.30
N PHE A 274 9.69 8.96 4.04
CA PHE A 274 8.76 9.31 2.96
C PHE A 274 9.33 9.11 1.55
N LYS A 275 10.65 9.16 1.37
CA LYS A 275 11.27 9.07 0.04
C LYS A 275 11.69 7.69 -0.39
N ILE A 276 11.90 6.78 0.57
CA ILE A 276 12.36 5.41 0.31
C ILE A 276 11.32 4.41 0.79
N ILE A 277 10.93 4.49 2.06
CA ILE A 277 10.12 3.45 2.70
C ILE A 277 8.67 3.49 2.20
N PHE A 278 8.04 4.66 2.14
CA PHE A 278 6.66 4.78 1.68
C PHE A 278 6.49 4.41 0.18
N PRO A 279 7.39 4.88 -0.72
CA PRO A 279 7.39 4.42 -2.11
C PRO A 279 7.64 2.93 -2.27
N PHE A 280 8.48 2.34 -1.42
CA PHE A 280 8.64 0.88 -1.40
C PHE A 280 7.30 0.18 -1.07
N PHE A 281 6.56 0.63 -0.06
CA PHE A 281 5.26 0.04 0.25
C PHE A 281 4.25 0.24 -0.87
N PHE A 282 4.16 1.44 -1.44
CA PHE A 282 3.21 1.68 -2.52
C PHE A 282 3.54 0.88 -3.80
N SER A 283 4.81 0.56 -4.05
CA SER A 283 5.21 -0.32 -5.16
C SER A 283 4.63 -1.74 -5.08
N LEU A 284 4.14 -2.15 -3.91
CA LEU A 284 3.48 -3.44 -3.69
C LEU A 284 2.01 -3.41 -4.14
N THR A 285 1.39 -2.23 -4.25
CA THR A 285 -0.02 -2.09 -4.66
C THR A 285 -0.25 -2.62 -6.08
N PRO A 286 0.54 -2.26 -7.12
CA PRO A 286 0.42 -2.86 -8.45
C PRO A 286 0.59 -4.38 -8.44
N LEU A 287 1.49 -4.90 -7.60
CA LEU A 287 1.74 -6.32 -7.45
C LEU A 287 0.53 -7.04 -6.84
N ALA A 288 -0.12 -6.43 -5.86
CA ALA A 288 -1.35 -6.94 -5.28
C ALA A 288 -2.49 -6.94 -6.32
N LEU A 289 -2.62 -5.87 -7.10
CA LEU A 289 -3.63 -5.74 -8.15
C LEU A 289 -3.46 -6.79 -9.26
N TYR A 290 -2.23 -7.15 -9.64
CA TYR A 290 -2.00 -8.25 -10.58
C TYR A 290 -2.63 -9.57 -10.12
N TYR A 291 -2.49 -9.90 -8.83
CA TYR A 291 -3.06 -11.10 -8.24
C TYR A 291 -4.58 -11.02 -8.10
N VAL A 292 -5.14 -9.82 -7.96
CA VAL A 292 -6.59 -9.60 -8.03
C VAL A 292 -7.07 -9.81 -9.46
N TYR A 293 -6.43 -9.18 -10.44
CA TYR A 293 -6.88 -9.17 -11.84
C TYR A 293 -6.85 -10.54 -12.51
N LYS A 294 -5.83 -11.36 -12.24
CA LYS A 294 -5.74 -12.72 -12.81
C LYS A 294 -6.86 -13.67 -12.36
N GLU A 295 -7.50 -13.34 -11.23
CA GLU A 295 -8.61 -14.13 -10.68
C GLU A 295 -9.98 -13.54 -11.05
N LEU A 296 -10.04 -12.41 -11.77
CA LEU A 296 -11.29 -11.81 -12.21
C LEU A 296 -11.91 -12.61 -13.37
N ASP A 297 -13.19 -12.96 -13.18
CA ASP A 297 -14.03 -13.65 -14.17
C ASP A 297 -15.26 -12.78 -14.48
N PHE A 298 -15.25 -12.18 -15.67
CA PHE A 298 -16.34 -11.35 -16.17
C PHE A 298 -17.44 -12.18 -16.88
N GLY A 299 -17.49 -13.49 -16.63
CA GLY A 299 -18.52 -14.40 -17.11
C GLY A 299 -18.26 -14.88 -18.54
N ASN A 300 -18.26 -13.96 -19.51
CA ASN A 300 -17.94 -14.30 -20.90
C ASN A 300 -16.42 -14.36 -21.15
N TYR A 301 -15.63 -13.79 -20.24
CA TYR A 301 -14.20 -13.58 -20.43
C TYR A 301 -13.49 -13.65 -19.08
N LYS A 302 -12.51 -14.56 -18.99
CA LYS A 302 -11.56 -14.64 -17.88
C LYS A 302 -10.28 -13.93 -18.29
N VAL A 303 -9.77 -13.08 -17.41
CA VAL A 303 -8.52 -12.37 -17.63
C VAL A 303 -7.36 -13.38 -17.64
N ASP A 304 -6.55 -13.38 -18.70
CA ASP A 304 -5.32 -14.17 -18.76
C ASP A 304 -4.15 -13.44 -18.05
N TYR A 305 -3.00 -14.09 -17.97
CA TYR A 305 -1.86 -13.55 -17.23
C TYR A 305 -1.29 -12.30 -17.91
N GLU A 306 -1.27 -12.29 -19.23
CA GLU A 306 -0.78 -11.20 -20.08
C GLU A 306 -1.66 -9.97 -19.95
N ILE A 307 -2.98 -10.13 -19.98
CA ILE A 307 -3.94 -9.02 -19.88
C ILE A 307 -4.02 -8.51 -18.44
N ALA A 308 -3.90 -9.37 -17.44
CA ALA A 308 -3.73 -8.93 -16.05
C ALA A 308 -2.47 -8.06 -15.90
N MET A 309 -1.36 -8.49 -16.51
CA MET A 309 -0.09 -7.76 -16.49
C MET A 309 -0.20 -6.40 -17.22
N LEU A 310 -0.77 -6.37 -18.42
CA LEU A 310 -0.99 -5.14 -19.18
C LEU A 310 -1.96 -4.18 -18.47
N SER A 311 -2.98 -4.71 -17.79
CA SER A 311 -3.91 -3.91 -16.98
C SER A 311 -3.21 -3.22 -15.81
N VAL A 312 -2.22 -3.88 -15.19
CA VAL A 312 -1.39 -3.27 -14.15
C VAL A 312 -0.50 -2.17 -14.70
N PHE A 313 0.00 -2.29 -15.94
CA PHE A 313 0.74 -1.20 -16.58
C PHE A 313 -0.10 0.03 -16.87
N VAL A 314 -1.41 -0.12 -17.13
CA VAL A 314 -2.31 1.04 -17.18
C VAL A 314 -2.30 1.78 -15.85
N PHE A 315 -2.29 1.08 -14.71
CA PHE A 315 -2.19 1.69 -13.39
C PHE A 315 -0.83 2.34 -13.14
N ILE A 316 0.28 1.64 -13.40
CA ILE A 316 1.64 2.13 -13.13
C ILE A 316 2.01 3.34 -14.01
N PHE A 317 1.59 3.35 -15.29
CA PHE A 317 1.91 4.43 -16.23
C PHE A 317 0.92 5.59 -16.18
N PHE A 318 -0.17 5.45 -15.43
CA PHE A 318 -1.10 6.55 -15.22
C PHE A 318 -0.43 7.65 -14.38
N TYR A 319 -0.62 8.91 -14.77
CA TYR A 319 -0.02 10.07 -14.09
C TYR A 319 -0.30 10.08 -12.59
N GLY A 320 -1.49 9.64 -12.17
CA GLY A 320 -1.86 9.51 -10.76
C GLY A 320 -0.91 8.65 -9.91
N PHE A 321 -0.24 7.65 -10.50
CA PHE A 321 0.64 6.73 -9.79
C PHE A 321 1.95 7.37 -9.31
N TYR A 322 2.45 8.38 -10.03
CA TYR A 322 3.76 8.98 -9.76
C TYR A 322 3.72 10.51 -9.65
N LYS A 323 2.55 11.16 -9.82
CA LYS A 323 2.44 12.62 -9.72
C LYS A 323 2.67 13.16 -8.31
N ASP A 324 2.39 12.35 -7.29
CA ASP A 324 2.46 12.72 -5.89
C ASP A 324 3.43 11.80 -5.16
N MET A 325 4.05 12.31 -4.10
CA MET A 325 4.83 11.47 -3.22
C MET A 325 3.88 10.49 -2.50
N PRO A 326 4.23 9.19 -2.39
CA PRO A 326 3.46 8.22 -1.64
C PRO A 326 3.16 8.69 -0.21
N ASP A 327 1.89 8.99 0.02
CA ASP A 327 1.34 9.60 1.23
C ASP A 327 0.27 8.68 1.86
N LYS A 328 -0.66 9.24 2.64
CA LYS A 328 -1.80 8.51 3.23
C LYS A 328 -2.63 7.75 2.21
N GLN A 329 -2.85 8.33 1.03
CA GLN A 329 -3.72 7.77 0.00
C GLN A 329 -3.13 6.46 -0.49
N HIS A 330 -1.84 6.50 -0.79
CA HIS A 330 -1.08 5.41 -1.37
C HIS A 330 -0.96 4.20 -0.43
N ILE A 331 -0.73 4.43 0.87
CA ILE A 331 -0.66 3.35 1.86
C ILE A 331 -2.05 2.75 2.14
N ALA A 332 -3.11 3.57 2.15
CA ALA A 332 -4.47 3.06 2.28
C ALA A 332 -4.92 2.26 1.04
N GLU A 333 -4.47 2.61 -0.16
CA GLU A 333 -4.68 1.81 -1.38
C GLU A 333 -4.00 0.44 -1.30
N LEU A 334 -2.81 0.35 -0.69
CA LEU A 334 -2.18 -0.95 -0.40
C LEU A 334 -3.08 -1.81 0.50
N PHE A 335 -3.60 -1.27 1.60
CA PHE A 335 -4.50 -2.01 2.47
C PHE A 335 -5.81 -2.40 1.78
N LEU A 336 -6.35 -1.53 0.93
CA LEU A 336 -7.52 -1.87 0.10
C LEU A 336 -7.20 -3.04 -0.84
N ALA A 337 -6.05 -3.03 -1.51
CA ALA A 337 -5.63 -4.12 -2.39
C ALA A 337 -5.45 -5.44 -1.62
N LEU A 338 -4.91 -5.40 -0.39
CA LEU A 338 -4.81 -6.57 0.49
C LEU A 338 -6.18 -7.11 0.93
N ILE A 339 -7.16 -6.24 1.21
CA ILE A 339 -8.55 -6.63 1.48
C ILE A 339 -9.14 -7.36 0.26
N LEU A 340 -8.88 -6.86 -0.96
CA LEU A 340 -9.33 -7.51 -2.20
C LEU A 340 -8.67 -8.88 -2.41
N ILE A 341 -7.38 -9.02 -2.15
CA ILE A 341 -6.70 -10.32 -2.17
C ILE A 341 -7.39 -11.30 -1.22
N LEU A 342 -7.64 -10.91 0.03
CA LEU A 342 -8.30 -11.80 0.99
C LEU A 342 -9.71 -12.21 0.55
N SER A 343 -10.42 -11.34 -0.16
CA SER A 343 -11.77 -11.63 -0.69
C SER A 343 -11.76 -12.72 -1.76
N ILE A 344 -10.70 -12.80 -2.57
CA ILE A 344 -10.59 -13.74 -3.69
C ILE A 344 -10.13 -15.12 -3.22
N PHE A 345 -9.12 -15.18 -2.35
CA PHE A 345 -8.53 -16.47 -1.96
C PHE A 345 -9.38 -17.26 -0.94
N ASN A 346 -10.59 -16.80 -0.62
CA ASN A 346 -11.54 -17.42 0.34
C ASN A 346 -10.85 -18.02 1.57
N THR A 347 -9.81 -17.34 2.05
CA THR A 347 -9.14 -17.79 3.26
C THR A 347 -10.08 -17.41 4.39
N GLN A 348 -10.55 -18.39 5.16
CA GLN A 348 -11.45 -18.22 6.32
C GLN A 348 -10.78 -17.45 7.48
N LYS A 349 -10.21 -16.28 7.19
CA LYS A 349 -9.35 -15.51 8.06
C LYS A 349 -9.95 -14.14 8.26
N ARG A 350 -11.19 -14.14 8.75
CA ARG A 350 -11.96 -12.95 9.17
C ARG A 350 -11.12 -12.01 10.06
N ILE A 351 -10.17 -12.55 10.82
CA ILE A 351 -9.25 -11.78 11.65
C ILE A 351 -8.25 -10.98 10.79
N LEU A 352 -7.66 -11.57 9.74
CA LEU A 352 -6.76 -10.82 8.83
C LEU A 352 -7.52 -9.70 8.12
N LEU A 353 -8.75 -10.00 7.69
CA LEU A 353 -9.63 -9.01 7.11
C LEU A 353 -9.87 -7.85 8.09
N PHE A 354 -10.24 -8.15 9.33
CA PHE A 354 -10.41 -7.14 10.39
C PHE A 354 -9.15 -6.29 10.58
N ILE A 355 -7.97 -6.91 10.63
CA ILE A 355 -6.70 -6.21 10.82
C ILE A 355 -6.43 -5.22 9.67
N PHE A 356 -6.61 -5.64 8.42
CA PHE A 356 -6.42 -4.76 7.27
C PHE A 356 -7.50 -3.70 7.15
N SER A 357 -8.75 -4.03 7.48
CA SER A 357 -9.84 -3.07 7.58
C SER A 357 -9.52 -1.96 8.58
N PHE A 358 -9.10 -2.33 9.80
CA PHE A 358 -8.67 -1.35 10.79
C PHE A 358 -7.47 -0.54 10.32
N SER A 359 -6.50 -1.19 9.66
CA SER A 359 -5.31 -0.53 9.13
C SER A 359 -5.63 0.48 8.03
N LEU A 360 -6.60 0.19 7.17
CA LEU A 360 -7.14 1.13 6.20
C LEU A 360 -7.77 2.34 6.91
N VAL A 361 -8.60 2.08 7.93
CA VAL A 361 -9.24 3.14 8.76
C VAL A 361 -8.22 4.10 9.33
N VAL A 362 -7.15 3.61 9.96
CA VAL A 362 -6.15 4.46 10.61
C VAL A 362 -5.09 5.03 9.65
N SER A 363 -5.14 4.67 8.37
CA SER A 363 -4.23 5.17 7.33
C SER A 363 -4.82 6.30 6.51
N HIS A 364 -6.14 6.32 6.25
CA HIS A 364 -6.76 7.40 5.48
C HIS A 364 -8.27 7.53 5.70
N TYR A 365 -8.74 8.73 6.07
CA TYR A 365 -10.17 8.99 6.27
C TYR A 365 -10.97 8.90 4.99
N GLY A 366 -10.63 9.69 3.95
CA GLY A 366 -11.33 9.71 2.66
C GLY A 366 -11.56 8.33 2.04
N ILE A 367 -10.52 7.50 1.86
CA ILE A 367 -10.66 6.12 1.37
C ILE A 367 -11.56 5.29 2.30
N SER A 368 -11.45 5.43 3.62
CA SER A 368 -12.29 4.68 4.56
C SER A 368 -13.77 5.00 4.38
N TYR A 369 -14.14 6.28 4.35
CA TYR A 369 -15.53 6.67 4.14
C TYR A 369 -16.03 6.30 2.75
N PHE A 370 -15.21 6.50 1.72
CA PHE A 370 -15.53 6.05 0.36
C PHE A 370 -15.81 4.53 0.33
N PHE A 371 -15.01 3.74 1.04
CA PHE A 371 -15.20 2.31 1.13
C PHE A 371 -16.45 1.95 1.94
N VAL A 372 -16.76 2.64 3.05
CA VAL A 372 -18.04 2.47 3.78
C VAL A 372 -19.23 2.66 2.83
N PHE A 373 -19.29 3.76 2.08
CA PHE A 373 -20.39 4.02 1.16
C PHE A 373 -20.45 2.98 0.03
N SER A 374 -19.29 2.57 -0.50
CA SER A 374 -19.20 1.50 -1.49
C SER A 374 -19.76 0.17 -0.95
N LEU A 375 -19.41 -0.20 0.29
CA LEU A 375 -19.90 -1.43 0.94
C LEU A 375 -21.40 -1.40 1.22
N ILE A 376 -21.94 -0.26 1.65
CA ILE A 376 -23.39 -0.09 1.86
C ILE A 376 -24.11 -0.26 0.53
N PHE A 377 -23.65 0.42 -0.53
CA PHE A 377 -24.24 0.31 -1.86
C PHE A 377 -24.20 -1.14 -2.39
N ILE A 378 -23.05 -1.81 -2.29
CA ILE A 378 -22.91 -3.21 -2.72
C ILE A 378 -23.83 -4.12 -1.90
N SER A 379 -23.92 -3.92 -0.58
CA SER A 379 -24.81 -4.71 0.28
C SER A 379 -26.30 -4.49 -0.01
N MET A 380 -26.68 -3.31 -0.52
CA MET A 380 -28.04 -3.06 -1.00
C MET A 380 -28.28 -3.76 -2.33
N MET A 381 -27.32 -3.66 -3.26
CA MET A 381 -27.42 -4.26 -4.59
C MET A 381 -27.38 -5.79 -4.56
N SER A 382 -26.63 -6.40 -3.64
CA SER A 382 -26.52 -7.86 -3.52
C SER A 382 -27.84 -8.54 -3.14
N ARG A 383 -28.77 -7.81 -2.48
CA ARG A 383 -30.12 -8.32 -2.15
C ARG A 383 -30.98 -8.61 -3.38
N PHE A 384 -30.66 -8.04 -4.53
CA PHE A 384 -31.38 -8.27 -5.78
C PHE A 384 -30.88 -9.49 -6.56
N LYS A 385 -29.83 -10.19 -6.08
CA LYS A 385 -29.30 -11.39 -6.73
C LYS A 385 -29.67 -12.65 -5.94
N VAL A 386 -30.36 -13.59 -6.61
CA VAL A 386 -30.97 -14.79 -6.00
C VAL A 386 -29.94 -15.88 -5.59
N ASN A 387 -28.71 -15.85 -6.13
CA ASN A 387 -27.68 -16.88 -5.88
C ASN A 387 -26.34 -16.25 -5.45
N ALA A 388 -26.25 -15.74 -4.22
CA ALA A 388 -25.04 -15.10 -3.67
C ALA A 388 -24.41 -15.91 -2.52
N ASP A 389 -24.31 -17.23 -2.67
CA ASP A 389 -23.84 -18.14 -1.61
C ASP A 389 -22.36 -18.01 -1.24
N THR A 390 -21.59 -17.17 -1.94
CA THR A 390 -20.13 -16.98 -1.71
C THR A 390 -19.72 -15.51 -1.58
N SER A 391 -20.60 -14.67 -1.02
CA SER A 391 -20.32 -13.25 -0.76
C SER A 391 -19.30 -13.07 0.37
N PHE A 392 -18.24 -12.30 0.12
CA PHE A 392 -17.28 -11.89 1.15
C PHE A 392 -17.80 -10.65 1.89
N LEU A 393 -18.56 -9.79 1.20
CA LEU A 393 -19.17 -8.58 1.76
C LEU A 393 -20.51 -8.90 2.43
N THR A 394 -20.44 -9.65 3.54
CA THR A 394 -21.60 -9.86 4.38
C THR A 394 -22.08 -8.53 4.99
N PRO A 395 -23.40 -8.33 5.23
CA PRO A 395 -23.90 -7.16 5.94
C PRO A 395 -23.21 -6.95 7.31
N THR A 396 -22.81 -8.04 7.97
CA THR A 396 -21.98 -8.03 9.18
C THR A 396 -20.62 -7.39 8.97
N TYR A 397 -19.94 -7.66 7.86
CA TYR A 397 -18.67 -7.03 7.53
C TYR A 397 -18.87 -5.53 7.23
N THR A 398 -19.89 -5.17 6.47
CA THR A 398 -20.24 -3.76 6.20
C THR A 398 -20.52 -2.98 7.47
N LEU A 399 -21.32 -3.55 8.40
CA LEU A 399 -21.58 -2.96 9.70
C LEU A 399 -20.29 -2.80 10.51
N LEU A 400 -19.48 -3.86 10.60
CA LEU A 400 -18.21 -3.84 11.32
C LEU A 400 -17.27 -2.74 10.79
N PHE A 401 -17.10 -2.66 9.48
CA PHE A 401 -16.23 -1.66 8.85
C PHE A 401 -16.74 -0.24 9.10
N SER A 402 -18.06 -0.05 9.04
CA SER A 402 -18.71 1.23 9.32
C SER A 402 -18.48 1.65 10.77
N VAL A 403 -18.74 0.76 11.73
CA VAL A 403 -18.54 1.02 13.16
C VAL A 403 -17.08 1.34 13.46
N LEU A 404 -16.12 0.60 12.91
CA LEU A 404 -14.69 0.89 13.06
C LEU A 404 -14.34 2.30 12.55
N THR A 405 -14.81 2.64 11.35
CA THR A 405 -14.53 3.95 10.71
C THR A 405 -15.09 5.09 11.55
N PHE A 406 -16.40 5.06 11.85
CA PHE A 406 -17.05 6.13 12.60
C PHE A 406 -16.49 6.23 14.02
N SER A 407 -16.26 5.12 14.71
CA SER A 407 -15.71 5.13 16.07
C SER A 407 -14.32 5.78 16.10
N TRP A 408 -13.43 5.43 15.17
CA TRP A 408 -12.10 6.03 15.11
C TRP A 408 -12.18 7.55 14.95
N TYR A 409 -12.91 8.04 13.94
CA TYR A 409 -12.93 9.47 13.64
C TYR A 409 -13.75 10.30 14.64
N ILE A 410 -14.78 9.74 15.27
CA ILE A 410 -15.51 10.44 16.34
C ILE A 410 -14.61 10.61 17.57
N TYR A 411 -13.94 9.54 18.03
CA TYR A 411 -13.23 9.57 19.32
C TYR A 411 -11.79 10.05 19.22
N VAL A 412 -11.09 9.78 18.12
CA VAL A 412 -9.64 10.05 18.00
C VAL A 412 -9.36 11.37 17.29
N SER A 413 -10.19 11.77 16.31
CA SER A 413 -10.04 13.05 15.61
C SER A 413 -10.87 14.20 16.18
N ALA A 414 -11.28 14.08 17.46
CA ALA A 414 -12.13 15.06 18.16
C ALA A 414 -13.40 15.47 17.37
N GLY A 415 -13.90 14.61 16.50
CA GLY A 415 -15.06 14.86 15.63
C GLY A 415 -14.80 15.72 14.38
N ASP A 416 -13.64 16.35 14.22
CA ASP A 416 -13.41 17.36 13.16
C ASP A 416 -13.55 16.73 11.75
N VAL A 417 -12.93 15.56 11.53
CA VAL A 417 -13.03 14.84 10.25
C VAL A 417 -14.46 14.35 9.99
N PHE A 418 -15.17 13.97 11.04
CA PHE A 418 -16.56 13.53 10.93
C PHE A 418 -17.48 14.70 10.55
N GLU A 419 -17.29 15.86 11.18
CA GLU A 419 -18.05 17.08 10.87
C GLU A 419 -17.87 17.50 9.40
N VAL A 420 -16.62 17.54 8.91
CA VAL A 420 -16.33 17.84 7.51
C VAL A 420 -17.11 16.90 6.58
N ILE A 421 -17.19 15.61 6.89
CA ILE A 421 -17.88 14.63 6.05
C ILE A 421 -19.40 14.77 6.10
N THR A 422 -19.98 15.10 7.25
CA THR A 422 -21.41 15.44 7.30
C THR A 422 -21.74 16.67 6.43
N GLN A 423 -20.77 17.57 6.27
CA GLN A 423 -20.88 18.74 5.41
C GLN A 423 -20.55 18.44 3.94
N VAL A 424 -19.83 17.35 3.61
CA VAL A 424 -19.54 16.96 2.22
C VAL A 424 -20.82 16.80 1.39
N GLY A 425 -21.90 16.28 1.97
CA GLY A 425 -23.19 16.19 1.26
C GLY A 425 -23.74 17.57 0.87
N TYR A 426 -23.62 18.56 1.76
CA TYR A 426 -23.97 19.95 1.48
C TYR A 426 -23.05 20.57 0.43
N HIS A 427 -21.73 20.38 0.56
CA HIS A 427 -20.74 20.86 -0.40
C HIS A 427 -20.88 20.23 -1.79
N PHE A 428 -21.27 18.96 -1.87
CA PHE A 428 -21.53 18.29 -3.13
C PHE A 428 -22.79 18.86 -3.81
N LEU A 429 -23.88 19.02 -3.04
CA LEU A 429 -25.12 19.61 -3.55
C LEU A 429 -24.96 21.08 -3.93
N SER A 430 -24.14 21.84 -3.19
CA SER A 430 -23.79 23.22 -3.55
C SER A 430 -22.87 23.25 -4.78
N GLY A 431 -21.89 22.35 -4.85
CA GLY A 431 -20.96 22.24 -5.98
C GLY A 431 -21.65 21.84 -7.29
N ILE A 432 -22.75 21.08 -7.25
CA ILE A 432 -23.58 20.85 -8.45
C ILE A 432 -24.14 22.18 -8.99
N LYS A 433 -24.55 23.12 -8.12
CA LYS A 433 -24.97 24.46 -8.57
C LYS A 433 -23.81 25.22 -9.21
N ASP A 434 -22.60 25.03 -8.69
CA ASP A 434 -21.36 25.60 -9.22
C ASP A 434 -20.83 24.89 -10.48
N ILE A 435 -21.35 23.71 -10.85
CA ILE A 435 -21.08 23.08 -12.17
C ILE A 435 -21.97 23.71 -13.25
N PHE A 436 -23.20 24.07 -12.88
CA PHE A 436 -24.14 24.74 -13.79
C PHE A 436 -23.86 26.24 -13.94
N GLN A 437 -23.20 26.85 -12.97
CA GLN A 437 -22.60 28.18 -13.10
C GLN A 437 -21.18 27.97 -13.60
N ALA A 438 -20.77 28.53 -14.74
CA ALA A 438 -19.43 28.34 -15.28
C ALA A 438 -18.36 29.06 -14.43
N ASN A 439 -18.16 28.61 -13.19
CA ASN A 439 -17.11 29.10 -12.32
C ASN A 439 -15.81 28.41 -12.75
N ASN A 440 -14.89 29.23 -13.26
CA ASN A 440 -13.54 28.88 -13.68
C ASN A 440 -12.63 28.52 -12.49
N ASP A 441 -13.13 27.71 -11.56
CA ASP A 441 -12.26 27.12 -10.56
C ASP A 441 -11.41 26.10 -11.30
N GLY A 442 -10.12 26.41 -11.47
CA GLY A 442 -9.10 25.67 -12.22
C GLY A 442 -8.86 24.21 -11.78
N ARG A 443 -9.80 23.62 -11.04
CA ARG A 443 -9.73 22.35 -10.32
C ARG A 443 -10.73 21.32 -10.85
N SER A 444 -11.61 21.68 -11.78
CA SER A 444 -12.56 20.75 -12.42
C SER A 444 -11.96 20.06 -13.65
N ALA A 445 -12.49 18.89 -14.03
CA ALA A 445 -12.09 18.19 -15.26
C ALA A 445 -12.34 19.04 -16.52
N SER A 446 -13.37 19.90 -16.51
CA SER A 446 -13.63 20.88 -17.56
C SER A 446 -12.59 22.00 -17.58
N ALA A 447 -12.10 22.44 -16.42
CA ALA A 447 -11.00 23.41 -16.36
C ALA A 447 -9.71 22.85 -16.96
N TYR A 448 -9.37 21.58 -16.70
CA TYR A 448 -8.21 20.91 -17.33
C TYR A 448 -8.31 20.80 -18.85
N LEU A 449 -9.52 20.61 -19.39
CA LEU A 449 -9.78 20.65 -20.84
C LEU A 449 -9.71 22.07 -21.41
N SER A 450 -9.96 23.08 -20.59
CA SER A 450 -9.88 24.51 -20.96
C SER A 450 -8.48 25.12 -20.84
N TYR A 451 -7.51 24.40 -20.22
CA TYR A 451 -6.10 24.79 -20.25
C TYR A 451 -5.61 24.71 -21.69
N LEU A 452 -5.69 25.83 -22.40
CA LEU A 452 -5.14 26.05 -23.74
C LEU A 452 -3.61 26.03 -23.68
N SER A 453 -3.04 24.84 -23.49
CA SER A 453 -1.61 24.60 -23.68
C SER A 453 -1.37 24.28 -25.16
N ASN A 454 -0.61 25.12 -25.85
CA ASN A 454 -0.27 24.96 -27.27
C ASN A 454 0.82 23.90 -27.52
N GLY A 455 1.23 23.13 -26.50
CA GLY A 455 2.31 22.16 -26.60
C GLY A 455 1.88 20.83 -27.20
N ILE A 456 2.61 20.32 -28.20
CA ILE A 456 2.29 19.03 -28.84
C ILE A 456 2.26 17.85 -27.85
N LEU A 457 3.14 17.84 -26.84
CA LEU A 457 3.15 16.82 -25.79
C LEU A 457 1.88 16.84 -24.93
N TRP A 458 1.33 18.04 -24.67
CA TRP A 458 0.08 18.18 -23.93
C TRP A 458 -1.11 17.66 -24.75
N VAL A 459 -1.15 17.95 -26.05
CA VAL A 459 -2.17 17.41 -26.95
C VAL A 459 -2.10 15.88 -27.00
N ILE A 460 -0.89 15.30 -27.11
CA ILE A 460 -0.69 13.84 -27.07
C ILE A 460 -1.18 13.26 -25.73
N TYR A 461 -0.78 13.87 -24.62
CA TYR A 461 -1.22 13.44 -23.28
C TYR A 461 -2.75 13.46 -23.13
N MET A 462 -3.39 14.55 -23.58
CA MET A 462 -4.84 14.70 -23.57
C MET A 462 -5.52 13.62 -24.42
N LEU A 463 -5.04 13.38 -25.64
CA LEU A 463 -5.59 12.34 -26.52
C LEU A 463 -5.47 10.94 -25.91
N ILE A 464 -4.32 10.62 -25.32
CA ILE A 464 -4.12 9.35 -24.60
C ILE A 464 -5.13 9.22 -23.46
N HIS A 465 -5.37 10.28 -22.68
CA HIS A 465 -6.34 10.27 -21.59
C HIS A 465 -7.77 10.07 -22.09
N LEU A 466 -8.16 10.72 -23.18
CA LEU A 466 -9.49 10.54 -23.78
C LEU A 466 -9.68 9.11 -24.30
N ILE A 467 -8.66 8.54 -24.95
CA ILE A 467 -8.68 7.15 -25.42
C ILE A 467 -8.81 6.18 -24.24
N LEU A 468 -8.03 6.37 -23.18
CA LEU A 468 -8.13 5.55 -21.96
C LEU A 468 -9.53 5.64 -21.33
N GLN A 469 -10.08 6.85 -21.20
CA GLN A 469 -11.43 7.05 -20.66
C GLN A 469 -12.51 6.38 -21.52
N PHE A 470 -12.38 6.42 -22.84
CA PHE A 470 -13.28 5.74 -23.77
C PHE A 470 -13.25 4.21 -23.56
N PHE A 471 -12.06 3.61 -23.45
CA PHE A 471 -11.94 2.17 -23.19
C PHE A 471 -12.43 1.78 -21.79
N ILE A 472 -12.17 2.60 -20.76
CA ILE A 472 -12.73 2.38 -19.42
C ILE A 472 -14.26 2.40 -19.47
N PHE A 473 -14.85 3.36 -20.20
CA PHE A 473 -16.31 3.43 -20.36
C PHE A 473 -16.88 2.18 -21.03
N ILE A 474 -16.25 1.70 -22.12
CA ILE A 474 -16.64 0.44 -22.77
C ILE A 474 -16.55 -0.74 -21.80
N GLY A 475 -15.45 -0.83 -21.03
CA GLY A 475 -15.25 -1.87 -20.04
C GLY A 475 -16.32 -1.88 -18.96
N VAL A 476 -16.65 -0.71 -18.41
CA VAL A 476 -17.73 -0.54 -17.42
C VAL A 476 -19.08 -0.93 -18.01
N LEU A 477 -19.39 -0.51 -19.24
CA LEU A 477 -20.65 -0.86 -19.91
C LEU A 477 -20.76 -2.38 -20.12
N ASN A 478 -19.69 -3.03 -20.59
CA ASN A 478 -19.66 -4.48 -20.78
C ASN A 478 -19.81 -5.23 -19.43
N LEU A 479 -19.20 -4.71 -18.37
CA LEU A 479 -19.33 -5.27 -17.03
C LEU A 479 -20.75 -5.15 -16.49
N LEU A 480 -21.40 -3.98 -16.66
CA LEU A 480 -22.79 -3.76 -16.31
C LEU A 480 -23.72 -4.72 -17.06
N LEU A 481 -23.53 -4.88 -18.38
CA LEU A 481 -24.30 -5.85 -19.17
C LEU A 481 -24.08 -7.27 -18.65
N SER A 482 -22.84 -7.66 -18.35
CA SER A 482 -22.53 -9.00 -17.83
C SER A 482 -23.16 -9.26 -16.45
N ILE A 483 -23.23 -8.23 -15.61
CA ILE A 483 -23.95 -8.26 -14.33
C ILE A 483 -25.46 -8.44 -14.56
N MET A 484 -26.08 -7.65 -15.44
CA MET A 484 -27.50 -7.72 -15.74
C MET A 484 -27.92 -9.10 -16.27
N HIS A 485 -27.04 -9.77 -17.03
CA HIS A 485 -27.26 -11.13 -17.54
C HIS A 485 -26.88 -12.24 -16.53
N ASN A 486 -26.57 -11.90 -15.27
CA ASN A 486 -26.15 -12.84 -14.22
C ASN A 486 -24.95 -13.72 -14.57
N LYS A 487 -24.07 -13.27 -15.47
CA LYS A 487 -22.91 -14.07 -15.94
C LYS A 487 -21.69 -13.96 -15.04
N THR A 488 -21.62 -12.94 -14.18
CA THR A 488 -20.45 -12.67 -13.33
C THR A 488 -20.42 -13.56 -12.09
N LYS A 489 -19.28 -14.23 -11.86
CA LYS A 489 -19.04 -15.00 -10.62
C LYS A 489 -18.67 -14.09 -9.45
N SER A 490 -17.83 -13.08 -9.69
CA SER A 490 -17.36 -12.13 -8.67
C SER A 490 -18.17 -10.81 -8.68
N PHE A 491 -19.48 -10.90 -8.43
CA PHE A 491 -20.40 -9.76 -8.51
C PHE A 491 -20.00 -8.56 -7.64
N GLU A 492 -19.57 -8.81 -6.40
CA GLU A 492 -19.19 -7.77 -5.45
C GLU A 492 -17.98 -6.97 -5.91
N ILE A 493 -16.94 -7.68 -6.37
CA ILE A 493 -15.72 -7.07 -6.89
C ILE A 493 -16.03 -6.30 -8.17
N ALA A 494 -16.89 -6.84 -9.04
CA ALA A 494 -17.33 -6.15 -10.25
C ALA A 494 -18.04 -4.82 -9.94
N LEU A 495 -18.96 -4.79 -8.97
CA LEU A 495 -19.61 -3.56 -8.54
C LEU A 495 -18.60 -2.58 -7.92
N LEU A 496 -17.70 -3.06 -7.08
CA LEU A 496 -16.68 -2.21 -6.47
C LEU A 496 -15.81 -1.54 -7.55
N THR A 497 -15.40 -2.28 -8.59
CA THR A 497 -14.67 -1.74 -9.74
C THR A 497 -15.46 -0.64 -10.48
N ILE A 498 -16.78 -0.79 -10.62
CA ILE A 498 -17.62 0.24 -11.25
C ILE A 498 -17.69 1.51 -10.37
N ILE A 499 -17.84 1.34 -9.06
CA ILE A 499 -17.93 2.46 -8.11
C ILE A 499 -16.60 3.23 -8.07
N THR A 500 -15.47 2.52 -8.02
CA THR A 500 -14.13 3.12 -7.94
C THR A 500 -13.73 3.84 -9.22
N THR A 501 -14.08 3.29 -10.40
CA THR A 501 -13.86 3.97 -11.69
C THR A 501 -14.70 5.24 -11.82
N GLY A 502 -15.92 5.27 -11.25
CA GLY A 502 -16.73 6.49 -11.16
C GLY A 502 -16.13 7.54 -10.22
N ALA A 503 -15.52 7.13 -9.11
CA ALA A 503 -14.95 8.01 -8.09
C ALA A 503 -13.65 8.71 -8.52
N GLN A 504 -12.81 8.06 -9.34
CA GLN A 504 -11.60 8.67 -9.92
C GLN A 504 -11.90 9.95 -10.73
N ARG A 505 -13.14 10.17 -11.17
CA ARG A 505 -13.56 11.42 -11.84
C ARG A 505 -13.73 12.60 -10.87
N VAL A 506 -13.87 12.35 -9.57
CA VAL A 506 -14.12 13.36 -8.53
C VAL A 506 -12.84 13.67 -7.74
N THR A 507 -11.98 12.67 -7.52
CA THR A 507 -10.77 12.77 -6.66
C THR A 507 -9.54 13.39 -7.32
N ASN A 508 -9.61 13.78 -8.60
CA ASN A 508 -8.58 14.62 -9.23
C ASN A 508 -8.67 16.11 -8.82
N THR A 509 -9.59 16.43 -7.91
CA THR A 509 -9.56 17.69 -7.15
C THR A 509 -8.61 17.51 -5.97
N PRO A 510 -7.59 18.38 -5.78
CA PRO A 510 -6.81 18.37 -4.54
C PRO A 510 -7.77 18.53 -3.36
N SER A 511 -7.46 17.77 -2.31
CA SER A 511 -8.16 17.66 -1.04
C SER A 511 -8.81 18.98 -0.59
N PHE A 512 -10.11 18.90 -0.30
CA PHE A 512 -10.85 19.92 0.43
C PHE A 512 -10.05 20.28 1.70
N ARG A 513 -9.66 21.55 1.81
CA ARG A 513 -9.34 22.19 3.09
C ARG A 513 -10.60 22.78 3.67
#